data_AF-A0A2G7H1F2-F1
#
_entry.id   AF-A0A2G7H1F2-F1
#
_cell.length_a   1.000
_cell.length_b   1.000
_cell.length_c   1.000
_cell.angle_alpha   90.00
_cell.angle_beta   90.00
_cell.angle_gamma   90.00
#
_symmetry.space_group_name_H-M   'P 1'
#
loop_
_entity.id
_entity.type
_entity.pdbx_description
1 polymer ?
#
loop_
_entity_poly.entity_id
_entity_poly.type
_entity_poly.pdbx_seq_one_letter_code
_entity_poly.pdbx_strand_id
1 'polypeptide(L)'
;MRFTIPALSCPRTTAGKIDRTKPLRPKLVGYYTKGARPNWTRMNEYHAWKDHVREHAPAGLPQPAQGQPVRVDIWCWFADGTHNDPENVRKGIVDALYPKGDKFVFGYHHFPQYDPQNPRVEVQVQV
;
A
#
# COMPACT_ATOMS: atom_id res chain seq x y z
N MET A 1 -8.97 -15.48 -1.44
CA MET A 1 -7.83 -15.48 -0.50
C MET A 1 -7.86 -14.19 0.32
N ARG A 2 -7.60 -14.24 1.62
CA ARG A 2 -7.54 -13.05 2.49
C ARG A 2 -6.23 -13.04 3.25
N PHE A 3 -5.63 -11.86 3.40
CA PHE A 3 -4.41 -11.65 4.18
C PHE A 3 -4.32 -10.20 4.66
N THR A 4 -3.38 -9.95 5.57
CA THR A 4 -3.20 -8.65 6.21
C THR A 4 -1.78 -8.16 5.98
N ILE A 5 -1.65 -6.87 5.69
CA ILE A 5 -0.37 -6.18 5.55
C ILE A 5 -0.31 -5.12 6.66
N PRO A 6 0.59 -5.25 7.65
CA PRO A 6 0.74 -4.23 8.68
C PRO A 6 1.24 -2.91 8.07
N ALA A 7 1.05 -1.81 8.79
CA ALA A 7 1.58 -0.54 8.34
C ALA A 7 3.12 -0.52 8.36
N LEU A 8 3.72 0.05 7.33
CA LEU A 8 5.17 0.18 7.24
C LEU A 8 5.66 1.25 8.23
N SER A 9 6.73 0.94 8.95
CA SER A 9 7.37 1.91 9.84
C SER A 9 8.22 2.89 9.03
N CYS A 10 7.71 4.11 8.84
CA CYS A 10 8.36 5.15 8.06
C CYS A 10 8.97 6.25 8.95
N PRO A 11 10.10 6.86 8.55
CA PRO A 11 10.64 8.02 9.24
C PRO A 11 9.67 9.21 9.18
N ARG A 12 9.72 10.05 10.22
CA ARG A 12 9.01 11.34 10.23
C ARG A 12 9.87 12.41 9.55
N THR A 13 9.21 13.45 9.06
CA THR A 13 9.88 14.62 8.50
C THR A 13 9.55 15.87 9.30
N THR A 14 10.54 16.74 9.50
CA THR A 14 10.40 18.06 10.12
C THR A 14 11.06 19.06 9.17
N ALA A 15 10.33 20.12 8.77
CA ALA A 15 10.80 21.11 7.79
C ALA A 15 11.37 20.49 6.49
N GLY A 16 10.75 19.41 6.00
CA GLY A 16 11.14 18.73 4.75
C GLY A 16 12.34 17.77 4.86
N LYS A 17 12.98 17.63 6.03
CA LYS A 17 14.08 16.70 6.26
C LYS A 17 13.64 15.52 7.12
N ILE A 18 14.26 14.35 6.94
CA ILE A 18 14.03 13.19 7.83
C ILE A 18 14.51 13.56 9.24
N ASP A 19 13.62 13.37 10.21
CA ASP A 19 13.87 13.63 11.62
C ASP A 19 14.05 12.31 12.36
N ARG A 20 15.32 11.94 12.60
CA ARG A 20 15.70 10.68 13.26
C ARG A 20 15.47 10.71 14.78
N THR A 21 15.17 11.88 15.35
CA THR A 21 14.92 12.01 16.80
C THR A 21 13.49 11.61 17.17
N LYS A 22 12.59 11.60 16.19
CA LYS A 22 11.19 11.22 16.38
C LYS A 22 11.00 9.72 16.14
N PRO A 23 10.06 9.08 16.87
CA PRO A 23 9.71 7.69 16.62
C PRO A 23 9.20 7.52 15.19
N LEU A 24 9.47 6.34 14.61
CA LEU A 24 8.90 5.94 13.33
C LEU A 24 7.38 6.01 13.42
N ARG A 25 6.73 6.36 12.31
CA ARG A 25 5.28 6.34 12.21
C ARG A 25 4.83 5.13 11.41
N PRO A 26 3.78 4.41 11.84
CA PRO A 26 3.11 3.47 10.97
C PRO A 26 2.48 4.22 9.79
N LYS A 27 2.68 3.73 8.58
CA LYS A 27 2.17 4.36 7.36
C LYS A 27 1.72 3.31 6.35
N LEU A 28 0.49 3.47 5.87
CA LEU A 28 0.00 2.82 4.66
C LEU A 28 0.41 3.71 3.48
N VAL A 29 1.41 3.30 2.72
CA VAL A 29 2.03 4.15 1.70
C VAL A 29 1.20 4.11 0.42
N GLY A 30 0.71 5.27 -0.01
CA GLY A 30 0.02 5.41 -1.28
C GLY A 30 0.98 5.38 -2.47
N TYR A 31 0.42 5.05 -3.63
CA TYR A 31 1.07 5.08 -4.94
C TYR A 31 1.93 6.33 -5.16
N TYR A 32 3.07 6.13 -5.80
CA TYR A 32 3.98 7.21 -6.21
C TYR A 32 4.26 7.10 -7.71
N THR A 33 4.19 8.25 -8.39
CA THR A 33 4.67 8.40 -9.76
C THR A 33 5.68 9.54 -9.83
N LYS A 34 6.68 9.39 -10.71
CA LYS A 34 7.72 10.41 -10.92
C LYS A 34 7.14 11.57 -11.73
N GLY A 35 6.78 12.66 -11.05
CA GLY A 35 6.41 13.92 -11.67
C GLY A 35 7.62 14.79 -12.08
N ALA A 36 7.34 16.00 -12.59
CA ALA A 36 8.37 16.96 -13.04
C ALA A 36 9.36 17.38 -11.95
N ARG A 37 8.93 17.37 -10.67
CA ARG A 37 9.79 17.57 -9.49
C ARG A 37 9.70 16.33 -8.60
N PRO A 38 10.61 15.35 -8.75
CA PRO A 38 10.56 14.11 -7.99
C PRO A 38 10.69 14.32 -6.49
N ASN A 39 9.98 13.52 -5.71
CA ASN A 39 10.13 13.44 -4.26
C ASN A 39 10.79 12.10 -3.94
N TRP A 40 12.11 12.10 -3.83
CA TRP A 40 12.92 10.89 -3.63
C TRP A 40 12.59 10.19 -2.31
N THR A 41 12.24 10.94 -1.26
CA THR A 41 11.79 10.34 0.01
C THR A 41 10.51 9.54 -0.18
N ARG A 42 9.51 10.09 -0.86
CA ARG A 42 8.27 9.36 -1.18
C ARG A 42 8.51 8.18 -2.11
N MET A 43 9.42 8.31 -3.08
CA MET A 43 9.80 7.22 -3.97
C MET A 43 10.39 6.05 -3.17
N ASN A 44 11.32 6.33 -2.26
CA ASN A 44 11.95 5.30 -1.43
C ASN A 44 10.95 4.65 -0.46
N GLU A 45 10.08 5.44 0.18
CA GLU A 45 8.98 4.89 0.99
C GLU A 45 8.05 3.99 0.16
N TYR A 46 7.77 4.36 -1.09
CA TYR A 46 6.93 3.57 -1.98
C TYR A 46 7.60 2.26 -2.41
N HIS A 47 8.89 2.27 -2.74
CA HIS A 47 9.62 1.02 -3.03
C HIS A 47 9.66 0.10 -1.81
N ALA A 48 9.99 0.64 -0.62
CA ALA A 48 9.96 -0.12 0.62
C ALA A 48 8.56 -0.69 0.91
N TRP A 49 7.50 0.06 0.60
CA TRP A 49 6.13 -0.44 0.71
C TRP A 49 5.86 -1.62 -0.22
N LYS A 50 6.32 -1.58 -1.47
CA LYS A 50 6.12 -2.71 -2.39
C LYS A 50 6.83 -3.98 -1.93
N ASP A 51 8.03 -3.84 -1.40
CA ASP A 51 8.77 -4.99 -0.85
C ASP A 51 8.06 -5.54 0.38
N HIS A 52 7.58 -4.65 1.27
CA HIS A 52 6.79 -5.03 2.45
C HIS A 52 5.47 -5.73 2.09
N VAL A 53 4.77 -5.27 1.04
CA VAL A 53 3.56 -5.93 0.52
C VAL A 53 3.89 -7.35 0.05
N ARG A 54 4.99 -7.54 -0.68
CA ARG A 54 5.39 -8.87 -1.18
C ARG A 54 5.79 -9.82 -0.06
N GLU A 55 6.44 -9.32 0.98
CA GLU A 55 6.81 -10.09 2.16
C GLU A 55 5.58 -10.66 2.91
N HIS A 56 4.48 -9.90 2.95
CA HIS A 56 3.25 -10.29 3.62
C HIS A 56 2.23 -10.97 2.70
N ALA A 57 2.54 -11.03 1.40
CA ALA A 57 1.68 -11.69 0.43
C ALA A 57 1.81 -13.21 0.55
N PRO A 58 0.70 -13.95 0.61
CA PRO A 58 0.74 -15.40 0.57
C PRO A 58 1.29 -15.90 -0.77
N ALA A 59 1.97 -17.05 -0.75
CA ALA A 59 2.34 -17.73 -1.98
C ALA A 59 1.09 -18.21 -2.74
N GLY A 60 1.21 -18.33 -4.06
CA GLY A 60 0.13 -18.89 -4.91
C GLY A 60 -1.03 -17.93 -5.18
N LEU A 61 -0.80 -16.62 -5.12
CA LEU A 61 -1.79 -15.64 -5.59
C LEU A 61 -2.14 -15.89 -7.08
N PRO A 62 -3.44 -15.82 -7.45
CA PRO A 62 -3.87 -16.03 -8.82
C PRO A 62 -3.23 -14.99 -9.74
N GLN A 63 -2.81 -15.40 -10.93
CA GLN A 63 -2.20 -14.50 -11.90
C GLN A 63 -3.28 -13.90 -12.81
N PRO A 64 -3.41 -12.57 -12.88
CA PRO A 64 -4.43 -11.92 -13.68
C PRO A 64 -4.11 -12.00 -15.18
N ALA A 65 -5.11 -12.31 -15.99
CA ALA A 65 -5.02 -12.39 -17.44
C ALA A 65 -6.32 -11.88 -18.09
N GLN A 66 -6.31 -11.65 -19.40
CA GLN A 66 -7.45 -11.08 -20.13
C GLN A 66 -8.75 -11.91 -19.97
N GLY A 67 -8.66 -13.23 -19.92
CA GLY A 67 -9.81 -14.14 -19.70
C GLY A 67 -10.04 -14.51 -18.23
N GLN A 68 -9.20 -14.00 -17.32
CA GLN A 68 -9.22 -14.34 -15.91
C GLN A 68 -8.79 -13.10 -15.10
N PRO A 69 -9.66 -12.07 -15.02
CA PRO A 69 -9.36 -10.89 -14.24
C PRO A 69 -9.28 -11.27 -12.75
N VAL A 70 -8.46 -10.56 -11.98
CA VAL A 70 -8.35 -10.76 -10.53
C VAL A 70 -8.95 -9.58 -9.81
N ARG A 71 -9.86 -9.84 -8.88
CA ARG A 71 -10.41 -8.84 -7.98
C ARG A 71 -9.51 -8.67 -6.76
N VAL A 72 -9.12 -7.44 -6.45
CA VAL A 72 -8.38 -7.05 -5.25
C VAL A 72 -9.16 -5.96 -4.53
N ASP A 73 -9.81 -6.35 -3.44
CA ASP A 73 -10.51 -5.43 -2.55
C ASP A 73 -9.66 -5.16 -1.30
N ILE A 74 -9.71 -3.93 -0.79
CA ILE A 74 -8.95 -3.54 0.40
C ILE A 74 -9.76 -2.78 1.45
N TRP A 75 -9.40 -2.98 2.71
CA TRP A 75 -9.85 -2.20 3.86
C TRP A 75 -8.64 -1.62 4.57
N CYS A 76 -8.52 -0.29 4.55
CA CYS A 76 -7.43 0.43 5.21
C CYS A 76 -7.85 0.83 6.62
N TRP A 77 -7.06 0.39 7.60
CA TRP A 77 -7.14 0.80 9.00
C TRP A 77 -5.93 1.72 9.27
N PHE A 78 -6.15 3.03 9.27
CA PHE A 78 -5.09 4.03 9.46
C PHE A 78 -4.87 4.32 10.95
N ALA A 79 -3.66 4.78 11.29
CA ALA A 79 -3.35 5.13 12.68
C ALA A 79 -4.08 6.40 13.15
N ASP A 80 -4.31 7.35 12.24
CA ASP A 80 -4.95 8.64 12.50
C ASP A 80 -5.53 9.23 11.20
N GLY A 81 -6.14 10.42 11.29
CA GLY A 81 -6.72 11.16 10.15
C GLY A 81 -5.71 11.69 9.13
N THR A 82 -4.40 11.55 9.38
CA THR A 82 -3.34 11.98 8.46
C THR A 82 -2.85 10.78 7.64
N HIS A 83 -3.60 10.44 6.60
CA HIS A 83 -3.34 9.26 5.80
C HIS A 83 -3.31 9.51 4.29
N ASN A 84 -2.85 8.52 3.54
CA ASN A 84 -3.00 8.51 2.08
C ASN A 84 -4.43 8.10 1.71
N ASP A 85 -4.87 8.55 0.55
CA ASP A 85 -6.10 8.06 -0.07
C ASP A 85 -6.07 6.51 -0.25
N PRO A 86 -7.13 5.77 0.16
CA PRO A 86 -7.16 4.32 0.05
C PRO A 86 -6.98 3.78 -1.37
N GLU A 87 -7.48 4.45 -2.42
CA GLU A 87 -7.26 3.99 -3.80
C GLU A 87 -5.77 4.04 -4.16
N ASN A 88 -5.05 5.07 -3.70
CA ASN A 88 -3.61 5.12 -3.87
C ASN A 88 -2.89 4.00 -3.10
N VAL A 89 -3.38 3.61 -1.91
CA VAL A 89 -2.84 2.43 -1.19
C VAL A 89 -3.10 1.16 -1.99
N ARG A 90 -4.31 0.98 -2.54
CA ARG A 90 -4.68 -0.16 -3.41
C ARG A 90 -3.80 -0.25 -4.63
N LYS A 91 -3.59 0.85 -5.36
CA LYS A 91 -2.68 0.92 -6.50
C LYS A 91 -1.26 0.49 -6.13
N GLY A 92 -0.77 0.88 -4.96
CA GLY A 92 0.52 0.43 -4.46
C GLY A 92 0.60 -1.08 -4.22
N ILE A 93 -0.45 -1.67 -3.66
CA ILE A 93 -0.56 -3.11 -3.45
C ILE A 93 -0.63 -3.84 -4.80
N VAL A 94 -1.45 -3.37 -5.74
CA VAL A 94 -1.59 -3.98 -7.07
C VAL A 94 -0.27 -3.93 -7.85
N ASP A 95 0.45 -2.80 -7.84
CA ASP A 95 1.76 -2.69 -8.50
C ASP A 95 2.81 -3.63 -7.85
N ALA A 96 2.72 -3.85 -6.54
CA ALA A 96 3.61 -4.77 -5.84
C ALA A 96 3.34 -6.24 -6.21
N LEU A 97 2.07 -6.65 -6.24
CA LEU A 97 1.65 -8.03 -6.46
C LEU A 97 1.60 -8.43 -7.94
N TYR A 98 1.24 -7.50 -8.84
CA TYR A 98 0.96 -7.78 -10.25
C TYR A 98 1.62 -6.78 -11.21
N PRO A 99 2.96 -6.60 -11.17
CA PRO A 99 3.67 -5.54 -11.92
C PRO A 99 3.54 -5.61 -13.46
N LYS A 100 3.03 -6.72 -14.01
CA LYS A 100 2.83 -6.93 -15.46
C LYS A 100 1.36 -7.20 -15.85
N GLY A 101 0.46 -7.28 -14.86
CA GLY A 101 -0.92 -7.72 -15.04
C GLY A 101 -1.95 -6.81 -14.38
N ASP A 102 -1.53 -5.65 -13.88
CA ASP A 102 -2.38 -4.65 -13.21
C ASP A 102 -3.60 -4.24 -14.05
N LYS A 103 -3.48 -4.17 -15.38
CA LYS A 103 -4.60 -3.88 -16.30
C LYS A 103 -5.73 -4.91 -16.28
N PHE A 104 -5.47 -6.11 -15.76
CA PHE A 104 -6.45 -7.18 -15.60
C PHE A 104 -6.88 -7.33 -14.13
N VAL A 105 -6.51 -6.37 -13.28
CA VAL A 105 -6.90 -6.32 -11.87
C VAL A 105 -7.99 -5.27 -11.69
N PHE A 106 -9.05 -5.65 -11.00
CA PHE A 106 -10.15 -4.75 -10.62
C PHE A 106 -10.43 -4.88 -9.12
N GLY A 107 -11.44 -4.19 -8.61
CA GLY A 107 -11.85 -4.27 -7.21
C GLY A 107 -12.18 -2.90 -6.66
N TYR A 108 -12.39 -2.85 -5.35
CA TYR A 108 -12.74 -1.60 -4.66
C TYR A 108 -11.88 -1.39 -3.42
N HIS A 109 -11.83 -0.15 -2.95
CA HIS A 109 -11.31 0.18 -1.64
C HIS A 109 -12.47 0.64 -0.75
N HIS A 110 -12.48 0.22 0.51
CA HIS A 110 -13.49 0.67 1.45
C HIS A 110 -13.23 2.12 1.91
N PHE A 111 -14.24 2.73 2.55
CA PHE A 111 -14.06 4.02 3.24
C PHE A 111 -12.98 3.89 4.32
N PRO A 112 -12.08 4.91 4.49
CA PRO A 112 -11.04 4.92 5.51
C PRO A 112 -11.56 4.50 6.89
N GLN A 113 -10.92 3.51 7.50
CA GLN A 113 -11.13 3.13 8.89
C GLN A 113 -9.92 3.53 9.73
N TYR A 114 -10.07 3.53 11.05
CA TYR A 114 -9.02 3.96 11.97
C TYR A 114 -8.81 2.96 13.10
N ASP A 115 -7.56 2.59 13.30
CA ASP A 115 -7.08 1.74 14.38
C ASP A 115 -5.69 2.24 14.81
N PRO A 116 -5.61 3.14 15.80
CA PRO A 116 -4.33 3.70 16.25
C PRO A 116 -3.36 2.66 16.82
N GLN A 117 -3.86 1.51 17.28
CA GLN A 117 -3.05 0.47 17.92
C GLN A 117 -2.53 -0.55 16.90
N ASN A 118 -3.31 -0.84 15.86
CA ASN A 118 -2.95 -1.83 14.84
C ASN A 118 -3.28 -1.37 13.40
N PRO A 119 -2.60 -0.33 12.90
CA PRO A 119 -2.80 0.16 11.55
C PRO A 119 -2.32 -0.87 10.51
N ARG A 120 -3.17 -1.16 9.52
CA ARG A 120 -2.99 -2.28 8.57
C ARG A 120 -3.87 -2.13 7.33
N VAL A 121 -3.60 -2.93 6.32
CA VAL A 121 -4.52 -3.20 5.20
C VAL A 121 -4.96 -4.65 5.26
N GLU A 122 -6.27 -4.87 5.23
CA GLU A 122 -6.83 -6.19 4.96
C GLU A 122 -7.09 -6.29 3.45
N VAL A 123 -6.59 -7.35 2.83
CA VAL A 123 -6.65 -7.55 1.38
C VAL A 123 -7.45 -8.81 1.09
N GLN A 124 -8.42 -8.71 0.19
CA GLN A 124 -9.17 -9.84 -0.35
C GLN A 124 -8.90 -9.98 -1.85
N VAL A 125 -8.42 -11.16 -2.24
CA VAL A 125 -8.13 -11.51 -3.63
C VAL A 125 -9.07 -12.61 -4.11
N GLN A 126 -9.71 -12.41 -5.26
CA GLN A 126 -10.63 -13.36 -5.91
C GLN A 126 -10.36 -13.42 -7.41
N VAL A 127 -10.70 -14.55 -8.04
CA VAL A 127 -10.77 -14.72 -9.50
C VAL A 127 -12.21 -14.53 -9.93
#